data_AF-X0X840-F1
#
_entry.id   AF-X0X840-F1
#
_cell.length_a   1.000
_cell.length_b   1.000
_cell.length_c   1.000
_cell.angle_alpha   90.00
_cell.angle_beta   90.00
_cell.angle_gamma   90.00
#
_symmetry.space_group_name_H-M   'P 1'
#
loop_
_entity.id
_entity.type
_entity.pdbx_description
1 polymer ?
#
loop_
_entity_poly.entity_id
_entity_poly.type
_entity_poly.pdbx_seq_one_letter_code
_entity_poly.pdbx_strand_id
1 'polypeptide(L)'
;MVIFICKAFSCIVSKRKKVTWKLNIDGHSELIDKAGYKDDEDCRNFVRVEIAPKNGSYLSPDTWVFKIDETERPRWFSPSHEVVCWDAHKIWMKQLYK
;
A
#
# COMPACT_ATOMS: atom_id res chain seq x y z
N MET A 1 -8.44 23.32 -11.19
CA MET A 1 -8.44 22.76 -9.82
C MET A 1 -8.05 21.30 -9.94
N VAL A 2 -6.76 21.01 -9.76
CA VAL A 2 -6.24 19.64 -9.89
C VAL A 2 -6.53 18.96 -8.56
N ILE A 3 -7.57 18.13 -8.52
CA ILE A 3 -7.75 17.22 -7.39
C ILE A 3 -6.55 16.29 -7.46
N PHE A 4 -5.58 16.49 -6.57
CA PHE A 4 -4.47 15.55 -6.41
C PHE A 4 -5.10 14.17 -6.15
N ILE A 5 -4.84 13.26 -7.08
CA ILE A 5 -5.23 11.86 -7.03
C ILE A 5 -4.92 11.33 -5.63
N CYS A 6 -5.94 11.10 -4.82
CA CYS A 6 -5.79 10.39 -3.55
C CYS A 6 -5.27 8.98 -3.88
N LYS A 7 -4.16 8.59 -3.26
CA LYS A 7 -3.59 7.25 -3.40
C LYS A 7 -4.64 6.28 -2.85
N ALA A 8 -5.26 5.51 -3.74
CA ALA A 8 -6.49 4.80 -3.43
C ALA A 8 -6.37 3.83 -2.24
N PHE A 9 -5.37 2.94 -2.28
CA PHE A 9 -5.01 2.08 -1.17
C PHE A 9 -3.49 2.09 -0.96
N SER A 10 -3.05 2.69 0.14
CA SER A 10 -1.66 2.63 0.59
C SER A 10 -1.52 1.59 1.68
N CYS A 11 -0.48 0.77 1.58
CA CYS A 11 -0.11 -0.16 2.64
C CYS A 11 1.40 -0.31 2.76
N ILE A 12 1.81 -0.87 3.88
CA ILE A 12 3.17 -1.35 4.07
C ILE A 12 3.13 -2.85 4.33
N VAL A 13 4.11 -3.57 3.79
CA VAL A 13 4.24 -5.01 3.99
C VAL A 13 5.61 -5.34 4.52
N SER A 14 5.66 -6.05 5.64
CA SER A 14 6.93 -6.47 6.24
C SER A 14 7.50 -7.72 5.62
N LYS A 15 8.78 -8.00 5.89
CA LYS A 15 9.44 -9.29 5.57
C LYS A 15 8.69 -10.52 6.09
N ARG A 16 7.89 -10.36 7.14
CA ARG A 16 7.06 -11.41 7.73
C ARG A 16 5.64 -11.46 7.15
N LYS A 17 5.39 -10.77 6.02
CA LYS A 17 4.07 -10.67 5.37
C LYS A 17 2.98 -10.04 6.23
N LYS A 18 3.35 -9.32 7.30
CA LYS A 18 2.40 -8.48 8.03
C LYS A 18 2.13 -7.24 7.18
N VAL A 19 0.88 -7.06 6.78
CA VAL A 19 0.41 -5.88 6.04
C VAL A 19 -0.23 -4.89 7.00
N THR A 20 0.18 -3.63 6.94
CA THR A 20 -0.43 -2.54 7.72
C THR A 20 -1.02 -1.52 6.75
N TRP A 21 -2.31 -1.25 6.94
CA TRP A 21 -3.11 -0.27 6.22
C TRP A 21 -4.22 0.22 7.15
N LYS A 22 -4.82 1.36 6.85
CA LYS A 22 -5.98 1.85 7.58
C LYS A 22 -6.88 2.66 6.65
N LEU A 23 -8.19 2.45 6.76
CA LEU A 23 -9.18 3.24 6.02
C LEU A 23 -9.00 4.73 6.34
N ASN A 24 -9.05 5.58 5.30
CA ASN A 24 -8.80 7.02 5.37
C ASN A 24 -7.37 7.44 5.78
N ILE A 25 -6.38 6.53 5.71
CA ILE A 25 -4.97 6.86 5.84
C ILE A 25 -4.24 6.32 4.62
N ASP A 26 -3.80 7.22 3.77
CA ASP A 26 -3.06 6.94 2.53
C ASP A 26 -1.58 7.37 2.60
N GLY A 27 -1.18 8.08 3.65
CA GLY A 27 0.21 8.48 3.90
C GLY A 27 1.06 7.34 4.46
N HIS A 28 2.13 6.95 3.78
CA HIS A 28 3.04 5.89 4.25
C HIS A 28 3.72 6.23 5.58
N SER A 29 4.04 7.50 5.86
CA SER A 29 4.67 7.90 7.13
C SER A 29 3.81 7.55 8.34
N GLU A 30 2.49 7.77 8.26
CA GLU A 30 1.55 7.39 9.33
C GLU A 30 1.39 5.87 9.44
N LEU A 31 1.43 5.16 8.32
CA LEU A 31 1.34 3.70 8.31
C LEU A 31 2.60 3.06 8.92
N ILE A 32 3.78 3.61 8.64
CA ILE A 32 5.07 3.19 9.19
C ILE A 32 5.09 3.34 10.71
N ASP A 33 4.70 4.52 11.21
CA ASP A 33 4.56 4.78 12.64
C ASP A 33 3.58 3.78 13.30
N LYS A 34 2.41 3.57 12.68
CA LYS A 34 1.41 2.60 13.16
C LYS A 34 1.90 1.15 13.19
N ALA A 35 2.77 0.77 12.27
CA ALA A 35 3.35 -0.57 12.28
C ALA A 35 4.49 -0.72 13.30
N GLY A 36 4.93 0.38 13.91
CA GLY A 36 6.06 0.41 14.84
C GLY A 36 7.41 0.28 14.13
N TYR A 37 7.49 0.67 12.86
CA TYR A 37 8.76 0.71 12.13
C TYR A 37 9.39 2.09 12.25
N LYS A 38 10.72 2.12 12.25
CA LYS A 38 11.49 3.35 12.01
C LYS A 38 11.68 3.50 10.51
N ASP A 39 11.51 4.72 10.01
CA ASP A 39 11.77 5.04 8.61
C ASP A 39 13.26 5.30 8.35
N ASP A 40 14.10 4.33 8.69
CA ASP A 40 15.55 4.40 8.47
C ASP A 40 15.90 3.76 7.12
N GLU A 41 16.62 4.48 6.24
CA GLU A 41 16.89 4.05 4.86
C GLU A 41 17.74 2.78 4.77
N ASP A 42 18.67 2.57 5.71
CA ASP A 42 19.63 1.46 5.66
C ASP A 42 19.06 0.09 6.08
N CYS A 43 17.90 0.06 6.75
CA CYS A 43 17.36 -1.17 7.36
C CYS A 43 15.83 -1.26 7.27
N ARG A 44 15.26 -0.90 6.11
CA ARG A 44 13.81 -1.05 5.90
C ARG A 44 13.39 -2.52 5.92
N ASN A 45 12.72 -2.90 7.01
CA ASN A 45 12.13 -4.22 7.23
C ASN A 45 10.72 -4.36 6.61
N PHE A 46 10.32 -3.36 5.82
CA PHE A 46 9.04 -3.25 5.16
C PHE A 46 9.23 -2.72 3.73
N VAL A 47 8.19 -2.86 2.92
CA VAL A 47 8.05 -2.27 1.59
C VAL A 47 6.80 -1.41 1.57
N ARG A 48 6.92 -0.20 1.06
CA ARG A 48 5.77 0.67 0.75
C ARG A 48 5.10 0.21 -0.54
N VAL A 49 3.79 0.04 -0.46
CA VAL A 49 2.98 -0.47 -1.55
C VAL A 49 1.81 0.48 -1.79
N GLU A 50 1.45 0.61 -3.06
CA GLU A 50 0.23 1.24 -3.50
C GLU A 50 -0.56 0.28 -4.40
N ILE A 51 -1.86 0.19 -4.14
CA ILE A 51 -2.81 -0.41 -5.05
C ILE A 51 -3.74 0.70 -5.51
N ALA A 52 -3.67 1.04 -6.79
CA ALA A 52 -4.37 2.17 -7.38
C ALA A 52 -5.03 1.78 -8.71
N PRO A 53 -6.13 2.43 -9.11
CA PRO A 53 -6.73 2.17 -10.40
C PRO A 53 -5.79 2.60 -11.52
N LYS A 54 -5.68 1.78 -12.56
CA LYS A 54 -4.78 1.98 -13.70
C LYS A 54 -5.10 3.28 -14.44
N ASN A 55 -6.38 3.61 -14.56
CA ASN A 55 -6.85 4.86 -15.15
C ASN A 55 -6.64 6.11 -14.26
N GLY A 56 -6.14 5.94 -13.02
CA GLY A 56 -5.95 7.02 -12.06
C GLY A 56 -7.25 7.61 -11.50
N SER A 57 -8.41 7.06 -11.85
CA SER A 57 -9.72 7.55 -11.40
C SER A 57 -10.17 6.76 -10.18
N TYR A 58 -10.09 7.38 -9.00
CA TYR A 58 -10.61 6.80 -7.76
C TYR A 58 -12.14 6.67 -7.75
N LEU A 59 -12.84 7.63 -8.36
CA LEU A 59 -14.30 7.67 -8.40
C LEU A 59 -14.88 6.63 -9.36
N SER A 60 -14.14 6.31 -10.42
CA SER A 60 -14.52 5.33 -11.44
C SER A 60 -13.33 4.41 -11.73
N PRO A 61 -12.94 3.54 -10.77
CA PRO A 61 -11.78 2.70 -10.92
C PRO A 61 -12.03 1.65 -12.01
N ASP A 62 -11.03 1.43 -12.87
CA ASP A 62 -11.07 0.41 -13.90
C ASP A 62 -10.47 -0.91 -13.40
N THR A 63 -9.15 -1.07 -13.51
CA THR A 63 -8.39 -2.21 -13.07
C THR A 63 -7.41 -1.74 -12.02
N TRP A 64 -7.41 -2.39 -10.86
CA TRP A 64 -6.46 -2.11 -9.81
C TRP A 64 -5.09 -2.65 -10.20
N VAL A 65 -4.04 -1.87 -9.97
CA VAL A 65 -2.65 -2.26 -10.22
C VAL A 65 -1.82 -2.14 -8.95
N PHE A 66 -0.92 -3.10 -8.75
CA PHE A 66 0.03 -3.11 -7.65
C PHE A 66 1.30 -2.33 -8.04
N LYS A 67 1.75 -1.44 -7.18
CA LYS A 67 2.98 -0.66 -7.32
C LYS A 67 3.77 -0.71 -6.03
N ILE A 68 5.09 -0.82 -6.14
CA ILE A 68 6.01 -0.60 -5.03
C ILE A 68 6.34 0.90 -5.04
N ASP A 69 6.06 1.60 -3.95
CA ASP A 69 6.34 3.04 -3.78
C ASP A 69 7.74 3.25 -3.17
N GLU A 70 8.73 2.55 -3.75
CA GLU A 70 10.14 2.60 -3.37
C GLU A 70 11.01 2.50 -4.63
N THR A 71 12.16 3.20 -4.62
CA THR A 71 13.10 3.20 -5.75
C THR A 71 13.70 1.81 -6.00
N GLU A 72 14.02 1.09 -4.92
CA GLU A 72 14.61 -0.24 -4.99
C GLU A 72 13.74 -1.27 -4.29
N ARG A 73 13.37 -2.33 -5.01
CA ARG A 73 12.65 -3.47 -4.45
C ARG A 73 13.62 -4.31 -3.60
N PRO A 74 13.33 -4.54 -2.31
CA PRO A 74 14.20 -5.36 -1.47
C PRO A 74 14.30 -6.81 -1.98
N ARG A 75 15.49 -7.42 -1.88
CA ARG A 75 15.75 -8.79 -2.35
C ARG A 75 14.87 -9.85 -1.69
N TRP A 76 14.41 -9.60 -0.46
CA TRP A 76 13.52 -10.51 0.26
C TRP A 76 12.06 -10.42 -0.21
N PHE A 77 11.67 -9.37 -0.93
CA PHE A 77 10.31 -9.20 -1.41
C PHE A 77 10.03 -10.18 -2.55
N SER A 78 9.04 -11.04 -2.35
CA SER A 78 8.61 -12.08 -3.28
C SER A 78 7.15 -11.89 -3.70
N PRO A 79 6.69 -12.52 -4.81
CA PRO A 79 5.29 -12.44 -5.25
C PRO A 79 4.27 -12.79 -4.16
N SER A 80 4.64 -13.65 -3.20
CA SER A 80 3.76 -13.98 -2.06
C SER A 80 3.49 -12.81 -1.10
N HIS A 81 4.30 -11.76 -1.12
CA HIS A 81 4.05 -10.51 -0.38
C HIS A 81 3.01 -9.66 -1.10
N GLU A 82 3.03 -9.63 -2.43
CA GLU A 82 2.00 -8.96 -3.22
C GLU A 82 0.63 -9.62 -3.02
N VAL A 83 0.56 -10.95 -2.94
CA VAL A 83 -0.70 -11.68 -2.67
C VAL A 83 -1.36 -11.21 -1.37
N VAL A 84 -0.61 -11.08 -0.27
CA VAL A 84 -1.18 -10.63 1.01
C VAL A 84 -1.62 -9.16 0.96
N CYS A 85 -0.98 -8.32 0.14
CA CYS A 85 -1.43 -6.95 -0.10
C CYS A 85 -2.74 -6.91 -0.88
N TRP A 86 -2.92 -7.79 -1.87
CA TRP A 86 -4.20 -7.93 -2.57
C TRP A 86 -5.32 -8.42 -1.65
N ASP A 87 -5.03 -9.33 -0.72
CA ASP A 87 -6.02 -9.76 0.27
C ASP A 87 -6.40 -8.63 1.22
N ALA A 88 -5.43 -7.82 1.65
CA ALA A 88 -5.68 -6.60 2.41
C ALA A 88 -6.55 -5.59 1.64
N HIS A 89 -6.27 -5.38 0.35
CA HIS A 89 -7.06 -4.53 -0.53
C HIS A 89 -8.52 -5.02 -0.65
N LYS A 90 -8.76 -6.33 -0.76
CA LYS A 90 -10.14 -6.89 -0.76
C LYS A 90 -10.88 -6.56 0.53
N ILE A 91 -10.20 -6.59 1.68
CA ILE A 91 -10.80 -6.22 2.97
C ILE A 91 -11.09 -4.72 3.01
N TRP A 92 -10.16 -3.89 2.53
CA TRP A 92 -10.36 -2.45 2.41
C TRP A 92 -11.56 -2.09 1.51
N MET A 93 -11.68 -2.70 0.32
CA MET A 93 -12.84 -2.53 -0.57
C MET A 93 -14.16 -2.85 0.15
N LYS A 94 -14.22 -3.95 0.91
CA LYS A 94 -15.41 -4.31 1.70
C LYS A 94 -15.74 -3.29 2.79
N GLN A 95 -14.75 -2.55 3.30
CA GLN A 95 -14.99 -1.50 4.28
C GLN A 95 -15.39 -0.17 3.62
N LEU A 96 -14.86 0.11 2.41
CA LEU A 96 -15.17 1.32 1.66
C LEU A 96 -16.60 1.34 1.11
N TYR A 97 -17.11 0.20 0.64
CA TYR A 97 -18.45 0.06 0.07
C TYR A 97 -19.49 -0.49 1.07
N LYS A 98 -19.19 -0.41 2.36
CA LYS A 98 -20.09 -0.82 3.44
C LYS A 98 -21.03 0.32 3.82
#